data_AF-A0A6A5KLV3-F1
#
_entry.id   AF-A0A6A5KLV3-F1
#
_cell.length_a   1.000
_cell.length_b   1.000
_cell.length_c   1.000
_cell.angle_alpha   90.00
_cell.angle_beta   90.00
_cell.angle_gamma   90.00
#
_symmetry.space_group_name_H-M   'P 1'
#
loop_
_entity.id
_entity.type
_entity.pdbx_description
1 polymer ?
#
loop_
_entity_poly.entity_id
_entity_poly.type
_entity_poly.pdbx_seq_one_letter_code
_entity_poly.pdbx_strand_id
1 'polypeptide(L)'
;MAGNISRYLQVTPNCTLCNRSFSSDHTPVALRACGHIFGYRCLLVILLGGDIDMKSTWSDVPSICDHQSAECPECQVPITHIDSEQRALTILSELSSDVPDHRNKLNAFIEQLRESVANTAPDIEHKDYLQFFKKCYTSDGDDILQKALHDAATAGDYFSPFHDAITASRDADPQPMAFPLLRFCFLLWDTHRAIKRQTSPSINALLWEGNRSLGVTNPLIQWADVEDAAQLESPALFPLLHCVTMLVSQTLARNQLSSPWLGPHRLELAQKLACETVGLHFEGVPSRVWLRKLAVVVNEVKRHQFEMGRRALTGIAAEKSIVRGWWAIAQIEAEAWDVE
;
A
#
# COMPACT_ATOMS: atom_id res chain seq x y z
N MET A 1 15.42 -24.42 18.63
CA MET A 1 15.98 -25.06 17.43
C MET A 1 15.59 -24.19 16.24
N ALA A 2 16.51 -23.36 15.76
CA ALA A 2 16.26 -22.47 14.64
C ALA A 2 16.46 -23.25 13.32
N GLY A 3 15.38 -23.39 12.54
CA GLY A 3 15.43 -24.01 11.22
C GLY A 3 16.23 -23.12 10.27
N ASN A 4 17.38 -23.62 9.82
CA ASN A 4 18.31 -22.89 8.99
C ASN A 4 17.81 -22.89 7.52
N ILE A 5 17.14 -21.80 7.11
CA ILE A 5 16.65 -21.55 5.74
C ILE A 5 17.79 -21.52 4.70
N SER A 6 19.06 -21.45 5.13
CA SER A 6 20.25 -21.37 4.28
C SER A 6 20.54 -22.60 3.39
N ARG A 7 19.82 -23.73 3.52
CA ARG A 7 20.16 -24.96 2.77
C ARG A 7 19.49 -25.10 1.40
N TYR A 8 18.51 -24.26 1.07
CA TYR A 8 17.72 -24.39 -0.18
C TYR A 8 17.93 -23.26 -1.19
N LEU A 9 18.79 -22.28 -0.91
CA LEU A 9 19.09 -21.16 -1.81
C LEU A 9 20.60 -21.12 -2.05
N GLN A 10 21.05 -21.61 -3.21
CA GLN A 10 22.39 -21.24 -3.68
C GLN A 10 22.31 -19.77 -4.11
N VAL A 11 22.85 -18.88 -3.28
CA VAL A 11 22.91 -17.44 -3.58
C VAL A 11 23.92 -17.25 -4.70
N THR A 12 23.45 -17.29 -5.95
CA THR A 12 24.28 -16.89 -7.09
C THR A 12 24.50 -15.37 -7.02
N PRO A 13 25.75 -14.89 -7.09
CA PRO A 13 26.03 -13.45 -7.09
C PRO A 13 25.69 -12.79 -8.43
N ASN A 14 25.46 -13.60 -9.48
CA ASN A 14 25.27 -13.15 -10.85
C ASN A 14 23.96 -13.69 -11.44
N CYS A 15 23.34 -12.91 -12.32
CA CYS A 15 22.20 -13.33 -13.11
C CYS A 15 22.64 -14.33 -14.18
N THR A 16 21.98 -15.48 -14.27
CA THR A 16 22.32 -16.51 -15.27
C THR A 16 21.95 -16.12 -16.71
N LEU A 17 21.02 -15.18 -16.89
CA LEU A 17 20.58 -14.72 -18.21
C LEU A 17 21.59 -13.78 -18.88
N CYS A 18 22.28 -12.93 -18.12
CA CYS A 18 23.20 -11.93 -18.67
C CYS A 18 24.62 -11.99 -18.08
N ASN A 19 24.86 -12.91 -17.14
CA ASN A 19 26.12 -13.10 -16.40
C ASN A 19 26.64 -11.85 -15.66
N ARG A 20 25.82 -10.81 -15.46
CA ARG A 20 26.18 -9.64 -14.65
C ARG A 20 25.91 -9.89 -13.17
N SER A 21 26.75 -9.30 -12.32
CA SER A 21 26.53 -9.29 -10.87
C SER A 21 25.31 -8.47 -10.49
N PHE A 22 24.59 -8.94 -9.48
CA PHE A 22 23.45 -8.22 -8.93
C PHE A 22 23.89 -6.92 -8.25
N SER A 23 23.11 -5.87 -8.45
CA SER A 23 23.39 -4.49 -8.03
C SER A 23 22.10 -3.68 -8.00
N SER A 24 22.14 -2.40 -7.61
CA SER A 24 20.97 -1.53 -7.57
C SER A 24 20.35 -1.28 -8.95
N ASP A 25 21.14 -1.30 -10.02
CA ASP A 25 20.70 -1.21 -11.41
C ASP A 25 20.42 -2.58 -12.05
N HIS A 26 20.73 -3.66 -11.33
CA HIS A 26 20.51 -5.04 -11.74
C HIS A 26 19.90 -5.85 -10.57
N THR A 27 18.72 -5.45 -10.14
CA THR A 27 18.05 -6.00 -8.94
C THR A 27 17.74 -7.49 -9.12
N PRO A 28 18.13 -8.36 -8.17
CA PRO A 28 17.81 -9.77 -8.22
C PRO A 28 16.31 -9.99 -7.96
N VAL A 29 15.72 -10.92 -8.69
CA VAL A 29 14.37 -11.45 -8.47
C VAL A 29 14.43 -12.98 -8.46
N ALA A 30 13.87 -13.60 -7.44
CA ALA A 30 13.77 -15.05 -7.34
C ALA A 30 12.40 -15.52 -7.81
N LEU A 31 12.36 -16.46 -8.76
CA LEU A 31 11.13 -17.15 -9.12
C LEU A 31 10.72 -18.08 -7.98
N ARG A 32 9.61 -17.78 -7.32
CA ARG A 32 9.17 -18.53 -6.13
C ARG A 32 8.87 -20.00 -6.41
N ALA A 33 8.38 -20.33 -7.60
CA ALA A 33 8.03 -21.70 -7.98
C ALA A 33 9.24 -22.64 -8.09
N CYS A 34 10.45 -22.11 -8.38
CA CYS A 34 11.64 -22.93 -8.62
C CYS A 34 12.92 -22.44 -7.92
N GLY A 35 12.89 -21.29 -7.24
CA GLY A 35 14.02 -20.71 -6.51
C GLY A 35 15.12 -20.08 -7.38
N HIS A 36 14.98 -20.06 -8.71
CA HIS A 36 15.97 -19.48 -9.61
C HIS A 36 15.97 -17.95 -9.54
N ILE A 37 17.17 -17.34 -9.54
CA ILE A 37 17.36 -15.90 -9.36
C ILE A 37 17.86 -15.27 -10.67
N PHE A 38 17.16 -14.23 -11.11
CA PHE A 38 17.47 -13.47 -12.33
C PHE A 38 17.55 -11.98 -12.04
N GLY A 39 18.07 -11.18 -12.95
CA GLY A 39 17.89 -9.74 -12.90
C GLY A 39 16.47 -9.40 -13.33
N TYR A 40 15.74 -8.58 -12.57
CA TYR A 40 14.33 -8.26 -12.83
C TYR A 40 14.06 -7.83 -14.28
N ARG A 41 14.88 -6.93 -14.82
CA ARG A 41 14.77 -6.46 -16.20
C ARG A 41 15.10 -7.54 -17.24
N CYS A 42 16.07 -8.41 -16.96
CA CYS A 42 16.43 -9.52 -17.84
C CYS A 42 15.29 -10.54 -17.94
N LEU A 43 14.70 -10.89 -16.80
CA LEU A 43 13.53 -11.76 -16.77
C LEU A 43 12.38 -11.12 -17.56
N LEU A 44 12.10 -9.83 -17.34
CA LEU A 44 11.04 -9.13 -18.05
C LEU A 44 11.23 -9.08 -19.58
N VAL A 45 12.46 -8.91 -20.07
CA VAL A 45 12.79 -8.99 -21.51
C VAL A 45 12.45 -10.36 -22.08
N ILE A 46 12.92 -11.43 -21.44
CA ILE A 46 12.68 -12.82 -21.89
C ILE A 46 11.18 -13.13 -21.92
N LEU A 47 10.44 -12.67 -20.91
CA LEU A 47 9.00 -12.90 -20.80
C LEU A 47 8.18 -12.12 -21.82
N LEU A 48 8.71 -10.99 -22.30
CA LEU A 48 8.13 -10.23 -23.41
C LEU A 48 8.59 -10.74 -24.79
N GLY A 49 9.25 -11.90 -24.84
CA GLY A 49 9.74 -12.50 -26.09
C GLY A 49 10.97 -11.80 -26.68
N GLY A 50 11.64 -10.95 -25.91
CA GLY A 50 12.88 -10.28 -26.29
C GLY A 50 14.12 -11.14 -26.02
N ASP A 51 15.24 -10.76 -26.63
CA ASP A 51 16.56 -11.37 -26.40
C ASP A 51 17.45 -10.41 -25.58
N ILE A 52 18.29 -10.97 -24.71
CA ILE A 52 19.20 -10.19 -23.86
C ILE A 52 20.51 -10.05 -24.61
N ASP A 53 20.62 -9.02 -25.45
CA ASP A 53 21.91 -8.67 -26.05
C ASP A 53 22.80 -7.96 -25.02
N MET A 54 24.01 -8.46 -24.81
CA MET A 54 25.00 -7.87 -23.90
C MET A 54 25.53 -6.51 -24.37
N LYS A 55 25.20 -6.06 -25.60
CA LYS A 55 25.78 -4.87 -26.22
C LYS A 55 24.81 -3.72 -26.52
N SER A 56 23.50 -3.88 -26.38
CA SER A 56 22.53 -2.84 -26.74
C SER A 56 22.13 -1.97 -25.54
N THR A 57 22.04 -0.66 -25.78
CA THR A 57 21.36 0.28 -24.89
C THR A 57 19.87 -0.05 -24.85
N TRP A 58 19.34 -0.08 -23.62
CA TRP A 58 18.04 -0.60 -23.19
C TRP A 58 16.80 0.20 -23.67
N SER A 59 16.68 0.51 -24.96
CA SER A 59 15.62 1.41 -25.49
C SER A 59 14.48 0.75 -26.26
N ASP A 60 14.58 -0.52 -26.68
CA ASP A 60 13.69 -1.05 -27.74
C ASP A 60 12.98 -2.37 -27.39
N VAL A 61 12.34 -2.47 -26.22
CA VAL A 61 11.43 -3.60 -25.93
C VAL A 61 9.99 -3.15 -26.18
N PRO A 62 9.28 -3.70 -27.19
CA PRO A 62 7.89 -3.38 -27.44
C PRO A 62 7.02 -3.75 -26.23
N SER A 63 6.23 -2.79 -25.76
CA SER A 63 5.12 -3.07 -24.87
C SER A 63 4.03 -3.79 -25.67
N ILE A 64 3.63 -4.98 -25.21
CA ILE A 64 2.48 -5.81 -25.66
C ILE A 64 2.86 -6.93 -26.63
N CYS A 65 2.74 -8.19 -26.16
CA CYS A 65 2.40 -9.35 -26.98
C CYS A 65 1.65 -10.41 -26.13
N ASP A 66 0.85 -11.22 -26.83
CA ASP A 66 -0.16 -12.14 -26.33
C ASP A 66 0.33 -13.18 -25.31
N HIS A 67 -0.54 -13.43 -24.33
CA HIS A 67 -0.42 -14.36 -23.23
C HIS A 67 -0.07 -15.79 -23.67
N GLN A 68 1.21 -16.14 -23.66
CA GLN A 68 1.64 -17.52 -23.48
C GLN A 68 2.22 -17.63 -22.07
N SER A 69 1.82 -18.67 -21.35
CA SER A 69 2.26 -18.97 -19.99
C SER A 69 3.78 -18.82 -19.89
N ALA A 70 4.22 -17.79 -19.17
CA ALA A 70 5.63 -17.52 -18.91
C ALA A 70 6.24 -18.73 -18.20
N GLU A 71 7.33 -19.29 -18.71
CA GLU A 71 8.06 -20.39 -18.08
C GLU A 71 9.43 -19.92 -17.59
N CYS A 72 9.92 -20.52 -16.50
CA CYS A 72 11.26 -20.25 -15.99
C CYS A 72 12.31 -20.55 -17.09
N PRO A 73 13.19 -19.61 -17.45
CA PRO A 73 14.20 -19.84 -18.50
C PRO A 73 15.17 -20.99 -18.19
N GLU A 74 15.35 -21.33 -16.92
CA GLU A 74 16.28 -22.39 -16.47
C GLU A 74 15.64 -23.77 -16.36
N CYS A 75 14.40 -23.83 -15.87
CA CYS A 75 13.77 -25.11 -15.50
C CYS A 75 12.35 -25.28 -16.04
N GLN A 76 11.89 -24.36 -16.88
CA GLN A 76 10.61 -24.39 -17.59
C GLN A 76 9.37 -24.52 -16.69
N VAL A 77 9.52 -24.27 -15.39
CA VAL A 77 8.40 -24.23 -14.44
C VAL A 77 7.55 -22.99 -14.74
N PRO A 78 6.23 -23.11 -14.91
CA PRO A 78 5.34 -21.97 -15.13
C PRO A 78 5.48 -20.88 -14.06
N ILE A 79 5.57 -19.63 -14.50
CA ILE A 79 5.73 -18.44 -13.67
C ILE A 79 4.35 -17.83 -13.44
N THR A 80 3.65 -18.33 -12.43
CA THR A 80 2.30 -17.85 -12.06
C THR A 80 2.29 -16.47 -11.39
N HIS A 81 3.44 -16.01 -10.88
CA HIS A 81 3.55 -14.75 -10.14
C HIS A 81 3.46 -13.50 -11.02
N ILE A 82 4.02 -13.52 -12.22
CA ILE A 82 4.10 -12.32 -13.08
C ILE A 82 2.75 -12.02 -13.72
N ASP A 83 2.02 -13.05 -14.13
CA ASP A 83 0.65 -12.90 -14.63
C ASP A 83 -0.28 -12.38 -13.54
N SER A 84 -0.08 -12.82 -12.29
CA SER A 84 -0.89 -12.38 -11.15
C SER A 84 -0.53 -10.97 -10.68
N GLU A 85 0.73 -10.55 -10.74
CA GLU A 85 1.17 -9.15 -10.55
C GLU A 85 0.55 -8.22 -11.58
N GLN A 86 0.74 -8.52 -12.86
CA GLN A 86 0.26 -7.67 -13.95
C GLN A 86 -1.26 -7.55 -13.90
N ARG A 87 -1.97 -8.66 -13.63
CA ARG A 87 -3.42 -8.66 -13.48
C ARG A 87 -3.86 -7.83 -12.28
N ALA A 88 -3.21 -7.95 -11.12
CA ALA A 88 -3.51 -7.12 -9.96
C ALA A 88 -3.29 -5.62 -10.24
N LEU A 89 -2.20 -5.26 -10.93
CA LEU A 89 -1.92 -3.87 -11.30
C LEU A 89 -2.98 -3.31 -12.27
N THR A 90 -3.39 -4.10 -13.27
CA THR A 90 -4.48 -3.73 -14.18
C THR A 90 -5.77 -3.47 -13.39
N ILE A 91 -6.12 -4.37 -12.46
CA ILE A 91 -7.31 -4.23 -11.62
C ILE A 91 -7.28 -2.97 -10.76
N LEU A 92 -6.14 -2.70 -10.11
CA LEU A 92 -5.94 -1.47 -9.34
C LEU A 92 -6.11 -0.20 -10.19
N SER A 93 -5.71 -0.26 -11.46
CA SER A 93 -5.78 0.87 -12.40
C SER A 93 -7.19 1.12 -12.93
N GLU A 94 -7.94 0.09 -13.32
CA GLU A 94 -9.27 0.24 -13.92
C GLU A 94 -10.30 0.74 -12.88
N LEU A 95 -10.19 0.29 -11.62
CA LEU A 95 -11.01 0.79 -10.50
C LEU A 95 -10.80 2.28 -10.21
N SER A 96 -9.64 2.83 -10.58
CA SER A 96 -9.33 4.26 -10.40
C SER A 96 -9.80 5.15 -11.55
N SER A 97 -10.42 4.59 -12.59
CA SER A 97 -10.86 5.35 -13.75
C SER A 97 -11.90 6.42 -13.40
N ASP A 98 -11.85 7.55 -14.10
CA ASP A 98 -12.76 8.69 -13.90
C ASP A 98 -14.20 8.40 -14.38
N VAL A 99 -14.48 7.17 -14.79
CA VAL A 99 -15.80 6.70 -15.23
C VAL A 99 -16.76 6.72 -14.02
N PRO A 100 -17.86 7.50 -14.06
CA PRO A 100 -18.76 7.67 -12.91
C PRO A 100 -19.33 6.36 -12.35
N ASP A 101 -19.62 5.38 -13.22
CA ASP A 101 -20.15 4.08 -12.82
C ASP A 101 -19.14 3.28 -11.97
N HIS A 102 -17.86 3.29 -12.35
CA HIS A 102 -16.79 2.61 -11.62
C HIS A 102 -16.56 3.23 -10.25
N ARG A 103 -16.61 4.57 -10.15
CA ARG A 103 -16.49 5.27 -8.86
C ARG A 103 -17.63 4.94 -7.90
N ASN A 104 -18.86 4.81 -8.39
CA ASN A 104 -20.01 4.47 -7.55
C ASN A 104 -19.89 3.05 -6.99
N LYS A 105 -19.49 2.09 -7.83
CA LYS A 105 -19.24 0.69 -7.43
C LYS A 105 -18.09 0.56 -6.44
N LEU A 106 -16.96 1.24 -6.71
CA LEU A 106 -15.84 1.32 -5.78
C LEU A 106 -16.28 1.86 -4.41
N ASN A 107 -17.07 2.95 -4.38
CA ASN A 107 -17.57 3.51 -3.14
C ASN A 107 -18.48 2.53 -2.37
N ALA A 108 -19.40 1.85 -3.06
CA ALA A 108 -20.28 0.86 -2.44
C ALA A 108 -19.49 -0.30 -1.82
N PHE A 109 -18.50 -0.82 -2.57
CA PHE A 109 -17.59 -1.86 -2.08
C PHE A 109 -16.80 -1.42 -0.84
N ILE A 110 -16.22 -0.22 -0.87
CA ILE A 110 -15.44 0.32 0.26
C ILE A 110 -16.30 0.48 1.52
N GLU A 111 -17.54 0.99 1.39
CA GLU A 111 -18.44 1.12 2.53
C GLU A 111 -18.79 -0.24 3.14
N GLN A 112 -19.14 -1.22 2.30
CA GLN A 112 -19.47 -2.58 2.76
C GLN A 112 -18.29 -3.24 3.48
N LEU A 113 -17.10 -3.12 2.91
CA LEU A 113 -15.88 -3.65 3.50
C LEU A 113 -15.55 -2.97 4.84
N ARG A 114 -15.68 -1.63 4.90
CA ARG A 114 -15.44 -0.85 6.12
C ARG A 114 -16.41 -1.20 7.24
N GLU A 115 -17.70 -1.36 6.94
CA GLU A 115 -18.70 -1.78 7.94
C GLU A 115 -18.37 -3.17 8.50
N SER A 116 -17.90 -4.07 7.64
CA SER A 116 -17.54 -5.42 8.05
C SER A 116 -16.28 -5.40 8.92
N VAL A 117 -15.24 -4.64 8.54
CA VAL A 117 -14.03 -4.43 9.35
C VAL A 117 -14.36 -3.80 10.71
N ALA A 118 -15.24 -2.81 10.76
CA ALA A 118 -15.63 -2.12 12.00
C ALA A 118 -16.30 -3.04 13.04
N ASN A 119 -16.99 -4.09 12.60
CA ASN A 119 -17.69 -5.03 13.48
C ASN A 119 -16.78 -6.16 14.00
N THR A 120 -15.50 -6.18 13.60
CA THR A 120 -14.56 -7.24 13.95
C THR A 120 -13.86 -6.92 15.28
N ALA A 121 -13.76 -7.91 16.18
CA ALA A 121 -13.00 -7.75 17.41
C ALA A 121 -11.50 -7.52 17.13
N PRO A 122 -10.83 -6.60 17.84
CA PRO A 122 -9.42 -6.23 17.62
C PRO A 122 -8.39 -7.30 18.04
N ASP A 123 -8.82 -8.51 18.42
CA ASP A 123 -7.99 -9.54 19.07
C ASP A 123 -7.01 -10.26 18.12
N ILE A 124 -6.66 -9.67 16.96
CA ILE A 124 -5.69 -10.26 16.03
C ILE A 124 -4.37 -9.52 16.15
N GLU A 125 -3.35 -10.19 16.68
CA GLU A 125 -2.00 -9.64 16.78
C GLU A 125 -1.46 -9.27 15.40
N HIS A 126 -0.97 -8.04 15.25
CA HIS A 126 -0.51 -7.44 13.99
C HIS A 126 0.53 -8.27 13.21
N LYS A 127 1.27 -9.16 13.89
CA LYS A 127 2.35 -9.96 13.32
C LYS A 127 1.87 -11.16 12.51
N ASP A 128 0.60 -11.53 12.63
CA ASP A 128 0.02 -12.67 11.94
C ASP A 128 -1.01 -12.20 10.89
N TYR A 129 -0.63 -11.25 10.02
CA TYR A 129 -1.47 -10.78 8.90
C TYR A 129 -1.95 -11.93 7.99
N LEU A 130 -1.17 -13.02 7.89
CA LEU A 130 -1.58 -14.25 7.21
C LEU A 130 -2.64 -15.03 8.00
N GLN A 131 -2.60 -15.02 9.32
CA GLN A 131 -3.65 -15.62 10.16
C GLN A 131 -4.92 -14.76 10.15
N PHE A 132 -4.79 -13.44 10.13
CA PHE A 132 -5.90 -12.50 9.87
C PHE A 132 -6.56 -12.83 8.54
N PHE A 133 -5.75 -12.87 7.48
CA PHE A 133 -6.22 -13.21 6.13
C PHE A 133 -6.91 -14.58 6.08
N LYS A 134 -6.32 -15.60 6.71
CA LYS A 134 -6.94 -16.92 6.85
C LYS A 134 -8.26 -16.84 7.61
N LYS A 135 -8.32 -16.15 8.75
CA LYS A 135 -9.54 -16.02 9.56
C LYS A 135 -10.66 -15.31 8.80
N CYS A 136 -10.36 -14.21 8.11
CA CYS A 136 -11.32 -13.47 7.30
C CYS A 136 -11.85 -14.24 6.07
N TYR A 137 -11.30 -15.44 5.80
CA TYR A 137 -11.57 -16.22 4.61
C TYR A 137 -11.88 -17.72 4.89
N THR A 138 -11.71 -18.19 6.12
CA THR A 138 -12.14 -19.54 6.54
C THR A 138 -13.56 -19.48 7.07
N SER A 139 -14.37 -20.49 6.75
CA SER A 139 -15.78 -20.68 7.14
C SER A 139 -16.08 -20.60 8.64
N ASP A 140 -15.06 -20.52 9.49
CA ASP A 140 -15.14 -20.61 10.94
C ASP A 140 -14.89 -19.25 11.63
N GLY A 141 -14.64 -18.16 10.87
CA GLY A 141 -14.38 -16.83 11.40
C GLY A 141 -15.16 -15.75 10.66
N ASP A 142 -16.33 -15.39 11.18
CA ASP A 142 -17.18 -14.25 10.81
C ASP A 142 -16.79 -13.53 9.50
N ASP A 143 -17.21 -14.10 8.36
CA ASP A 143 -17.52 -13.61 7.00
C ASP A 143 -17.17 -12.16 6.53
N ILE A 144 -16.21 -11.44 7.09
CA ILE A 144 -15.96 -10.01 6.81
C ILE A 144 -15.52 -9.77 5.36
N LEU A 145 -14.47 -10.48 4.94
CA LEU A 145 -13.88 -10.33 3.61
C LEU A 145 -14.62 -11.21 2.60
N GLN A 146 -14.98 -12.43 3.01
CA GLN A 146 -15.70 -13.38 2.18
C GLN A 146 -17.05 -12.83 1.76
N LYS A 147 -17.87 -12.25 2.65
CA LYS A 147 -19.17 -11.69 2.26
C LYS A 147 -19.03 -10.46 1.34
N ALA A 148 -18.16 -9.51 1.67
CA ALA A 148 -17.96 -8.33 0.83
C ALA A 148 -17.44 -8.69 -0.57
N LEU A 149 -16.52 -9.66 -0.65
CA LEU A 149 -16.00 -10.17 -1.93
C LEU A 149 -17.00 -11.08 -2.65
N HIS A 150 -17.77 -11.90 -1.93
CA HIS A 150 -18.78 -12.78 -2.50
C HIS A 150 -19.96 -11.99 -3.04
N ASP A 151 -20.47 -10.99 -2.31
CA ASP A 151 -21.54 -10.11 -2.78
C ASP A 151 -21.08 -9.32 -4.03
N ALA A 152 -19.83 -8.82 -4.02
CA ALA A 152 -19.24 -8.18 -5.20
C ALA A 152 -19.06 -9.16 -6.38
N ALA A 153 -18.62 -10.40 -6.13
CA ALA A 153 -18.47 -11.42 -7.15
C ALA A 153 -19.83 -11.88 -7.73
N THR A 154 -20.85 -12.02 -6.88
CA THR A 154 -22.20 -12.45 -7.26
C THR A 154 -22.95 -11.36 -8.02
N ALA A 155 -22.62 -10.09 -7.77
CA ALA A 155 -23.06 -8.96 -8.59
C ALA A 155 -22.37 -8.90 -9.97
N GLY A 156 -21.41 -9.80 -10.26
CA GLY A 156 -20.60 -9.77 -11.48
C GLY A 156 -19.65 -8.57 -11.52
N ASP A 157 -19.28 -8.06 -10.35
CA ASP A 157 -18.59 -6.79 -10.21
C ASP A 157 -17.06 -6.94 -10.35
N TYR A 158 -16.39 -5.81 -10.52
CA TYR A 158 -14.97 -5.70 -10.82
C TYR A 158 -14.03 -6.35 -9.79
N PHE A 159 -14.51 -6.64 -8.58
CA PHE A 159 -13.74 -7.31 -7.52
C PHE A 159 -13.75 -8.84 -7.60
N SER A 160 -14.54 -9.42 -8.50
CA SER A 160 -14.57 -10.87 -8.76
C SER A 160 -13.17 -11.50 -8.96
N PRO A 161 -12.22 -10.87 -9.69
CA PRO A 161 -10.87 -11.41 -9.82
C PRO A 161 -10.07 -11.42 -8.50
N PHE A 162 -10.32 -10.50 -7.57
CA PHE A 162 -9.72 -10.59 -6.23
C PHE A 162 -10.35 -11.74 -5.44
N HIS A 163 -11.67 -11.90 -5.51
CA HIS A 163 -12.36 -13.04 -4.91
C HIS A 163 -11.80 -14.38 -5.43
N ASP A 164 -11.63 -14.53 -6.75
CA ASP A 164 -11.13 -15.76 -7.36
C ASP A 164 -9.67 -16.03 -7.02
N ALA A 165 -8.82 -15.01 -6.99
CA ALA A 165 -7.42 -15.15 -6.59
C ALA A 165 -7.26 -15.52 -5.11
N ILE A 166 -8.12 -14.97 -4.26
CA ILE A 166 -8.19 -15.31 -2.84
C ILE A 166 -8.81 -16.71 -2.67
N THR A 167 -9.74 -17.12 -3.53
CA THR A 167 -10.26 -18.50 -3.52
C THR A 167 -9.18 -19.50 -3.90
N ALA A 168 -8.40 -19.19 -4.94
CA ALA A 168 -7.26 -19.99 -5.38
C ALA A 168 -6.13 -20.04 -4.32
N SER A 169 -6.08 -19.08 -3.39
CA SER A 169 -5.13 -19.08 -2.28
C SER A 169 -5.27 -20.24 -1.31
N ARG A 170 -6.42 -20.93 -1.35
CA ARG A 170 -6.69 -22.06 -0.45
C ARG A 170 -5.83 -23.26 -0.81
N ASP A 171 -5.43 -23.37 -2.08
CA ASP A 171 -4.70 -24.50 -2.63
C ASP A 171 -3.27 -24.13 -3.12
N ALA A 172 -2.94 -22.82 -3.22
CA ALA A 172 -1.64 -22.28 -3.67
C ALA A 172 -1.30 -20.91 -3.03
N ASP A 173 -0.11 -20.33 -3.28
CA ASP A 173 0.28 -19.00 -2.79
C ASP A 173 -0.35 -17.89 -3.68
N PRO A 174 -1.36 -17.12 -3.21
CA PRO A 174 -2.08 -16.10 -4.01
C PRO A 174 -1.35 -14.76 -4.09
N GLN A 175 -0.15 -14.70 -3.50
CA GLN A 175 0.69 -13.52 -3.57
C GLN A 175 1.10 -13.32 -5.03
N PRO A 176 0.88 -12.13 -5.59
CA PRO A 176 0.67 -10.82 -4.92
C PRO A 176 -0.75 -10.24 -5.07
N MET A 177 -1.70 -10.97 -5.67
CA MET A 177 -3.06 -10.47 -5.90
C MET A 177 -3.82 -10.15 -4.60
N ALA A 178 -3.54 -10.87 -3.51
CA ALA A 178 -4.19 -10.65 -2.22
C ALA A 178 -3.65 -9.42 -1.46
N PHE A 179 -2.41 -8.99 -1.74
CA PHE A 179 -1.71 -7.99 -0.93
C PHE A 179 -2.37 -6.60 -0.93
N PRO A 180 -2.76 -6.03 -2.09
CA PRO A 180 -3.42 -4.73 -2.10
C PRO A 180 -4.72 -4.70 -1.31
N LEU A 181 -5.50 -5.79 -1.33
CA LEU A 181 -6.77 -5.87 -0.62
C LEU A 181 -6.55 -6.05 0.89
N LEU A 182 -5.60 -6.90 1.27
CA LEU A 182 -5.22 -7.08 2.68
C LEU A 182 -4.75 -5.76 3.28
N ARG A 183 -3.83 -5.07 2.59
CA ARG A 183 -3.34 -3.75 2.97
C ARG A 183 -4.47 -2.74 3.12
N PHE A 184 -5.42 -2.77 2.18
CA PHE A 184 -6.57 -1.90 2.20
C PHE A 184 -7.49 -2.15 3.41
N CYS A 185 -7.69 -3.41 3.82
CA CYS A 185 -8.49 -3.73 5.00
C CYS A 185 -7.89 -3.15 6.28
N PHE A 186 -6.57 -3.26 6.47
CA PHE A 186 -5.89 -2.64 7.59
C PHE A 186 -5.98 -1.11 7.56
N LEU A 187 -5.84 -0.50 6.38
CA LEU A 187 -6.05 0.94 6.22
C LEU A 187 -7.49 1.37 6.58
N LEU A 188 -8.50 0.57 6.24
CA LEU A 188 -9.89 0.82 6.64
C LEU A 188 -10.10 0.68 8.15
N TRP A 189 -9.36 -0.21 8.81
CA TRP A 189 -9.37 -0.33 10.27
C TRP A 189 -8.85 0.96 10.93
N ASP A 190 -7.70 1.44 10.47
CA ASP A 190 -7.11 2.70 10.96
C ASP A 190 -8.04 3.89 10.66
N THR A 191 -8.68 3.88 9.49
CA THR A 191 -9.70 4.86 9.10
C THR A 191 -10.90 4.85 10.05
N HIS A 192 -11.40 3.67 10.42
CA HIS A 192 -12.53 3.55 11.36
C HIS A 192 -12.20 4.15 12.73
N ARG A 193 -10.96 4.00 13.19
CA ARG A 193 -10.49 4.61 14.45
C ARG A 193 -10.34 6.12 14.35
N ALA A 194 -9.90 6.62 13.19
CA ALA A 194 -9.71 8.05 12.93
C ALA A 194 -11.02 8.83 12.74
N ILE A 195 -12.04 8.25 12.11
CA ILE A 195 -13.25 8.96 11.65
C ILE A 195 -14.47 8.64 12.53
N LYS A 196 -15.31 9.64 12.83
CA LYS A 196 -16.51 9.51 13.71
C LYS A 196 -17.81 9.14 12.99
N ARG A 197 -17.86 9.26 11.66
CA ARG A 197 -19.07 9.16 10.82
C ARG A 197 -18.87 8.17 9.67
N GLN A 198 -19.91 7.96 8.86
CA GLN A 198 -19.76 7.38 7.53
C GLN A 198 -18.73 8.18 6.72
N THR A 199 -17.90 7.45 5.99
CA THR A 199 -16.93 8.03 5.05
C THR A 199 -17.68 8.71 3.90
N SER A 200 -16.98 9.59 3.19
CA SER A 200 -17.52 10.25 2.00
C SER A 200 -16.90 9.64 0.74
N PRO A 201 -17.52 9.80 -0.44
CA PRO A 201 -16.93 9.35 -1.71
C PRO A 201 -15.50 9.86 -1.92
N SER A 202 -15.21 11.09 -1.49
CA SER A 202 -13.87 11.68 -1.58
C SER A 202 -12.86 11.00 -0.66
N ILE A 203 -13.28 10.63 0.55
CA ILE A 203 -12.42 9.89 1.49
C ILE A 203 -12.13 8.50 0.94
N ASN A 204 -13.15 7.77 0.48
CA ASN A 204 -13.01 6.44 -0.07
C ASN A 204 -12.11 6.43 -1.31
N ALA A 205 -12.29 7.39 -2.21
CA ALA A 205 -11.41 7.58 -3.36
C ALA A 205 -9.96 7.83 -2.92
N LEU A 206 -9.73 8.70 -1.94
CA LEU A 206 -8.37 8.97 -1.44
C LEU A 206 -7.74 7.75 -0.77
N LEU A 207 -8.50 6.99 0.02
CA LEU A 207 -8.03 5.74 0.64
C LEU A 207 -7.60 4.74 -0.42
N TRP A 208 -8.40 4.59 -1.48
CA TRP A 208 -8.07 3.72 -2.61
C TRP A 208 -6.83 4.21 -3.37
N GLU A 209 -6.76 5.49 -3.70
CA GLU A 209 -5.61 6.09 -4.40
C GLU A 209 -4.32 5.96 -3.57
N GLY A 210 -4.41 6.16 -2.25
CA GLY A 210 -3.29 5.93 -1.33
C GLY A 210 -2.84 4.47 -1.35
N ASN A 211 -3.79 3.54 -1.26
CA ASN A 211 -3.48 2.11 -1.30
C ASN A 211 -2.87 1.66 -2.63
N ARG A 212 -3.41 2.10 -3.77
CA ARG A 212 -2.91 1.67 -5.08
C ARG A 212 -1.53 2.23 -5.41
N SER A 213 -1.15 3.37 -4.81
CA SER A 213 0.16 3.99 -5.05
C SER A 213 1.35 3.11 -4.66
N LEU A 214 1.11 2.10 -3.82
CA LEU A 214 2.11 1.15 -3.31
C LEU A 214 2.26 -0.11 -4.15
N GLY A 215 1.49 -0.27 -5.23
CA GLY A 215 1.53 -1.47 -6.07
C GLY A 215 1.11 -2.74 -5.32
N VAL A 216 1.76 -3.87 -5.63
CA VAL A 216 1.32 -5.22 -5.21
C VAL A 216 2.35 -5.96 -4.37
N THR A 217 3.47 -5.32 -4.05
CA THR A 217 4.66 -5.97 -3.46
C THR A 217 4.51 -6.29 -1.98
N ASN A 218 3.95 -5.37 -1.20
CA ASN A 218 3.89 -5.47 0.26
C ASN A 218 2.44 -5.63 0.78
N PRO A 219 2.19 -6.55 1.74
CA PRO A 219 0.88 -6.77 2.34
C PRO A 219 0.45 -5.65 3.30
N LEU A 220 1.39 -4.83 3.78
CA LEU A 220 1.16 -3.73 4.70
C LEU A 220 1.81 -2.45 4.15
N ILE A 221 1.30 -1.29 4.58
CA ILE A 221 1.91 0.01 4.28
C ILE A 221 3.21 0.11 5.08
N GLN A 222 4.33 0.45 4.43
CA GLN A 222 5.60 0.65 5.12
C GLN A 222 5.72 2.11 5.56
N TRP A 223 6.28 2.36 6.75
CA TRP A 223 6.63 3.72 7.15
C TRP A 223 7.60 4.38 6.16
N ALA A 224 8.54 3.60 5.60
CA ALA A 224 9.46 4.08 4.56
C ALA A 224 8.73 4.72 3.36
N ASP A 225 7.64 4.12 2.88
CA ASP A 225 6.87 4.68 1.76
C ASP A 225 6.22 6.04 2.12
N VAL A 226 5.76 6.18 3.37
CA VAL A 226 5.16 7.43 3.88
C VAL A 226 6.23 8.50 4.09
N GLU A 227 7.42 8.10 4.53
CA GLU A 227 8.57 8.98 4.69
C GLU A 227 9.09 9.50 3.34
N ASP A 228 9.17 8.63 2.34
CA ASP A 228 9.55 8.98 0.97
C ASP A 228 8.50 9.91 0.34
N ALA A 229 7.22 9.63 0.56
CA ALA A 229 6.14 10.52 0.12
C ALA A 229 6.25 11.92 0.72
N ALA A 230 6.67 12.02 1.99
CA ALA A 230 6.85 13.28 2.71
C ALA A 230 8.04 14.12 2.21
N GLN A 231 8.92 13.59 1.35
CA GLN A 231 9.93 14.39 0.65
C GLN A 231 9.35 15.16 -0.54
N LEU A 232 8.11 14.86 -0.95
CA LEU A 232 7.40 15.49 -2.07
C LEU A 232 8.05 15.30 -3.45
N GLU A 233 9.08 14.45 -3.55
CA GLU A 233 9.81 14.15 -4.79
C GLU A 233 9.07 13.16 -5.69
N SER A 234 8.28 12.25 -5.10
CA SER A 234 7.52 11.23 -5.83
C SER A 234 6.05 11.64 -5.97
N PRO A 235 5.59 12.04 -7.17
CA PRO A 235 4.18 12.32 -7.40
C PRO A 235 3.29 11.09 -7.22
N ALA A 236 3.85 9.89 -7.43
CA ALA A 236 3.15 8.62 -7.34
C ALA A 236 2.72 8.31 -5.90
N LEU A 237 3.56 8.60 -4.90
CA LEU A 237 3.28 8.34 -3.49
C LEU A 237 2.50 9.47 -2.80
N PHE A 238 2.32 10.63 -3.45
CA PHE A 238 1.60 11.75 -2.87
C PHE A 238 0.16 11.42 -2.39
N PRO A 239 -0.64 10.57 -3.08
CA PRO A 239 -1.94 10.14 -2.56
C PRO A 239 -1.86 9.46 -1.19
N LEU A 240 -0.81 8.68 -0.92
CA LEU A 240 -0.58 8.07 0.38
C LEU A 240 -0.31 9.13 1.46
N LEU A 241 0.53 10.12 1.17
CA LEU A 241 0.79 11.24 2.09
C LEU A 241 -0.48 12.04 2.39
N HIS A 242 -1.29 12.30 1.37
CA HIS A 242 -2.56 12.99 1.51
C HIS A 242 -3.53 12.15 2.35
N CYS A 243 -3.62 10.84 2.13
CA CYS A 243 -4.39 9.91 2.93
C CYS A 243 -4.01 10.00 4.42
N VAL A 244 -2.72 9.85 4.75
CA VAL A 244 -2.22 9.94 6.14
C VAL A 244 -2.54 11.30 6.77
N THR A 245 -2.33 12.39 6.03
CA THR A 245 -2.62 13.76 6.51
C THR A 245 -4.11 13.97 6.78
N MET A 246 -4.97 13.41 5.91
CA MET A 246 -6.42 13.43 6.07
C MET A 246 -6.84 12.67 7.33
N LEU A 247 -6.29 11.46 7.57
CA LEU A 247 -6.58 10.68 8.76
C LEU A 247 -6.13 11.37 10.06
N VAL A 248 -4.96 12.02 10.04
CA VAL A 248 -4.50 12.89 11.14
C VAL A 248 -5.49 14.02 11.39
N SER A 249 -5.92 14.71 10.33
CA SER A 249 -6.91 15.78 10.40
C SER A 249 -8.24 15.32 11.00
N GLN A 250 -8.75 14.17 10.56
CA GLN A 250 -9.97 13.58 11.10
C GLN A 250 -9.83 13.20 12.58
N THR A 251 -8.69 12.62 12.96
CA THR A 251 -8.41 12.22 14.34
C THR A 251 -8.38 13.42 15.28
N LEU A 252 -7.74 14.53 14.88
CA LEU A 252 -7.68 15.76 15.66
C LEU A 252 -9.07 16.34 15.89
N ALA A 253 -9.88 16.42 14.84
CA ALA A 253 -11.26 16.92 14.92
C ALA A 253 -12.15 16.00 15.78
N ARG A 254 -12.00 14.67 15.64
CA ARG A 254 -12.75 13.67 16.40
C ARG A 254 -12.52 13.81 17.91
N ASN A 255 -11.27 14.00 18.31
CA ASN A 255 -10.84 14.06 19.70
C ASN A 255 -10.82 15.48 20.28
N GLN A 256 -11.19 16.51 19.49
CA GLN A 256 -11.22 17.91 19.90
C GLN A 256 -9.88 18.39 20.49
N LEU A 257 -8.76 17.99 19.88
CA LEU A 257 -7.41 18.30 20.37
C LEU A 257 -7.00 19.75 20.03
N SER A 258 -7.66 20.73 20.64
CA SER A 258 -7.55 22.16 20.32
C SER A 258 -6.42 22.91 21.05
N SER A 259 -6.00 22.46 22.25
CA SER A 259 -5.00 23.15 23.07
C SER A 259 -3.66 23.35 22.35
N PRO A 260 -2.98 24.51 22.43
CA PRO A 260 -1.70 24.75 21.78
C PRO A 260 -0.61 23.82 22.34
N TRP A 261 0.15 23.16 21.46
CA TRP A 261 1.22 22.24 21.83
C TRP A 261 2.56 22.84 21.40
N LEU A 262 3.33 23.30 22.38
CA LEU A 262 4.66 23.83 22.20
C LEU A 262 5.69 22.87 22.80
N GLY A 263 6.89 22.86 22.23
CA GLY A 263 8.00 22.05 22.75
C GLY A 263 7.78 20.53 22.64
N PRO A 264 8.28 19.74 23.61
CA PRO A 264 8.32 18.27 23.53
C PRO A 264 6.97 17.59 23.31
N HIS A 265 5.89 18.12 23.87
CA HIS A 265 4.53 17.60 23.75
C HIS A 265 4.04 17.52 22.29
N ARG A 266 4.58 18.35 21.40
CA ARG A 266 4.26 18.33 19.96
C ARG A 266 4.73 17.04 19.30
N LEU A 267 5.93 16.57 19.68
CA LEU A 267 6.53 15.35 19.15
C LEU A 267 5.83 14.10 19.70
N GLU A 268 5.50 14.10 21.00
CA GLU A 268 4.75 13.03 21.65
C GLU A 268 3.38 12.83 20.99
N LEU A 269 2.67 13.92 20.69
CA LEU A 269 1.39 13.84 19.98
C LEU A 269 1.56 13.31 18.55
N ALA A 270 2.58 13.76 17.82
CA ALA A 270 2.86 13.24 16.49
C ALA A 270 3.13 11.73 16.52
N GLN A 271 3.94 11.27 17.49
CA GLN A 271 4.21 9.85 17.69
C GLN A 271 2.96 9.07 18.05
N LYS A 272 2.12 9.59 18.96
CA LYS A 272 0.85 8.97 19.32
C LYS A 272 -0.10 8.85 18.13
N LEU A 273 -0.25 9.92 17.34
CA LEU A 273 -1.10 9.91 16.15
C LEU A 273 -0.59 8.92 15.11
N ALA A 274 0.73 8.90 14.87
CA ALA A 274 1.36 7.99 13.91
C ALA A 274 1.22 6.52 14.35
N CYS A 275 1.69 6.18 15.54
CA CYS A 275 1.85 4.79 15.95
C CYS A 275 0.61 4.16 16.59
N GLU A 276 -0.28 4.97 17.18
CA GLU A 276 -1.44 4.43 17.92
C GLU A 276 -2.77 4.63 17.20
N THR A 277 -2.83 5.50 16.18
CA THR A 277 -4.10 5.84 15.52
C THR A 277 -4.09 5.67 14.00
N VAL A 278 -3.20 6.36 13.29
CA VAL A 278 -3.25 6.45 11.82
C VAL A 278 -2.43 5.37 11.13
N GLY A 279 -1.32 4.95 11.72
CA GLY A 279 -0.44 3.91 11.19
C GLY A 279 -0.19 2.79 12.21
N LEU A 280 -1.23 2.41 12.97
CA LEU A 280 -1.13 1.31 13.93
C LEU A 280 -0.70 0.00 13.22
N HIS A 281 -1.22 -0.20 12.01
CA HIS A 281 -0.95 -1.41 11.22
C HIS A 281 0.17 -1.22 10.18
N PHE A 282 0.91 -0.12 10.24
CA PHE A 282 2.00 0.12 9.30
C PHE A 282 3.24 -0.65 9.76
N GLU A 283 4.00 -1.16 8.81
CA GLU A 283 5.20 -1.93 9.08
C GLU A 283 6.42 -1.01 9.20
N GLY A 284 7.33 -1.39 10.10
CA GLY A 284 8.48 -0.58 10.48
C GLY A 284 8.17 0.42 11.60
N VAL A 285 9.02 1.44 11.73
CA VAL A 285 8.90 2.49 12.74
C VAL A 285 9.19 3.84 12.06
N PRO A 286 8.39 4.88 12.30
CA PRO A 286 8.66 6.19 11.71
C PRO A 286 9.96 6.77 12.28
N SER A 287 10.78 7.34 11.41
CA SER A 287 12.02 7.99 11.81
C SER A 287 11.75 9.22 12.67
N ARG A 288 12.72 9.57 13.51
CA ARG A 288 12.63 10.78 14.35
C ARG A 288 12.49 12.05 13.50
N VAL A 289 13.18 12.11 12.36
CA VAL A 289 13.10 13.24 11.41
C VAL A 289 11.68 13.36 10.87
N TRP A 290 11.08 12.24 10.45
CA TRP A 290 9.71 12.25 9.97
C TRP A 290 8.71 12.65 11.07
N LEU A 291 8.87 12.17 12.31
CA LEU A 291 8.01 12.57 13.43
C LEU A 291 8.08 14.08 13.71
N ARG A 292 9.24 14.72 13.55
CA ARG A 292 9.38 16.18 13.62
C ARG A 292 8.61 16.86 12.49
N LYS A 293 8.71 16.36 11.25
CA LYS A 293 7.92 16.85 10.11
C LYS A 293 6.42 16.64 10.32
N LEU A 294 5.99 15.55 10.94
CA LEU A 294 4.58 15.34 11.27
C LEU A 294 4.13 16.32 12.37
N ALA A 295 4.96 16.54 13.40
CA ALA A 295 4.69 17.49 14.47
C ALA A 295 4.44 18.90 13.90
N VAL A 296 5.38 19.39 13.08
CA VAL A 296 5.11 20.10 11.82
C VAL A 296 3.65 20.38 11.42
N VAL A 297 3.21 19.49 10.54
CA VAL A 297 1.91 19.40 9.92
C VAL A 297 0.77 19.35 10.92
N VAL A 298 0.90 18.65 12.06
CA VAL A 298 -0.14 18.59 13.10
C VAL A 298 -0.51 19.97 13.60
N ASN A 299 0.47 20.86 13.81
CA ASN A 299 0.19 22.23 14.22
C ASN A 299 -0.51 23.04 13.11
N GLU A 300 -0.11 22.84 11.85
CA GLU A 300 -0.77 23.50 10.72
C GLU A 300 -2.22 23.03 10.51
N VAL A 301 -2.47 21.73 10.67
CA VAL A 301 -3.81 21.15 10.65
C VAL A 301 -4.66 21.73 11.79
N LYS A 302 -4.08 21.90 12.98
CA LYS A 302 -4.78 22.52 14.11
C LYS A 302 -5.11 23.99 13.84
N ARG A 303 -4.16 24.79 13.35
CA ARG A 303 -4.40 26.18 12.94
C ARG A 303 -5.57 26.25 11.96
N HIS A 304 -5.53 25.38 10.94
CA HIS A 304 -6.60 25.28 9.95
C HIS A 304 -7.97 24.98 10.57
N GLN A 305 -8.05 24.00 11.47
CA GLN A 305 -9.33 23.54 12.02
C GLN A 305 -9.88 24.43 13.14
N PHE A 306 -9.04 24.77 14.12
CA PHE A 306 -9.47 25.35 15.39
C PHE A 306 -9.28 26.87 15.44
N GLU A 307 -8.21 27.39 14.85
CA GLU A 307 -7.96 28.84 14.83
C GLU A 307 -8.70 29.52 13.67
N MET A 308 -8.68 28.91 12.48
CA MET A 308 -9.36 29.43 11.29
C MET A 308 -10.82 28.93 11.16
N GLY A 309 -11.26 28.01 12.02
CA GLY A 309 -12.61 27.46 12.01
C GLY A 309 -12.96 26.64 10.76
N ARG A 310 -11.97 26.11 10.03
CA ARG A 310 -12.23 25.30 8.82
C ARG A 310 -12.54 23.86 9.20
N ARG A 311 -13.20 23.14 8.28
CA ARG A 311 -13.53 21.72 8.48
C ARG A 311 -12.28 20.85 8.37
N ALA A 312 -12.34 19.67 8.98
CA ALA A 312 -11.31 18.66 8.78
C ALA A 312 -11.21 18.24 7.30
N LEU A 313 -10.01 17.81 6.90
CA LEU A 313 -9.76 17.37 5.53
C LEU A 313 -10.65 16.18 5.15
N THR A 314 -11.16 16.17 3.93
CA THR A 314 -12.11 15.15 3.44
C THR A 314 -11.62 14.42 2.18
N GLY A 315 -10.36 14.62 1.81
CA GLY A 315 -9.71 13.98 0.68
C GLY A 315 -10.09 14.54 -0.68
N ILE A 316 -10.66 15.75 -0.74
CA ILE A 316 -11.03 16.38 -2.01
C ILE A 316 -9.78 16.88 -2.77
N ALA A 317 -9.88 16.97 -4.10
CA ALA A 317 -8.75 17.40 -4.94
C ALA A 317 -8.21 18.80 -4.59
N ALA A 318 -9.06 19.71 -4.11
CA ALA A 318 -8.64 21.05 -3.70
C ALA A 318 -7.72 21.05 -2.46
N GLU A 319 -7.75 20.00 -1.64
CA GLU A 319 -6.88 19.88 -0.45
C GLU A 319 -5.44 19.51 -0.82
N LYS A 320 -5.17 19.05 -2.05
CA LYS A 320 -3.83 18.64 -2.49
C LYS A 320 -2.79 19.76 -2.35
N SER A 321 -3.15 21.00 -2.69
CA SER A 321 -2.23 22.15 -2.57
C SER A 321 -1.96 22.51 -1.11
N ILE A 322 -2.98 22.39 -0.25
CA ILE A 322 -2.87 22.64 1.19
C ILE A 322 -1.91 21.64 1.83
N VAL A 323 -2.12 20.34 1.55
CA VAL A 323 -1.28 19.27 2.08
C VAL A 323 0.17 19.41 1.61
N ARG A 324 0.41 19.69 0.32
CA ARG A 324 1.77 19.97 -0.18
C ARG A 324 2.40 21.15 0.55
N GLY A 325 1.65 22.24 0.74
CA GLY A 325 2.12 23.42 1.45
C GLY A 325 2.58 23.09 2.88
N TRP A 326 1.78 22.33 3.63
CA TRP A 326 2.13 21.95 5.01
C TRP A 326 3.36 21.06 5.09
N TRP A 327 3.49 20.07 4.21
CA TRP A 327 4.67 19.21 4.18
C TRP A 327 5.93 19.94 3.69
N ALA A 328 5.79 20.90 2.78
CA ALA A 328 6.91 21.76 2.37
C ALA A 328 7.40 22.66 3.52
N ILE A 329 6.48 23.25 4.30
CA ILE A 329 6.84 24.00 5.52
C ILE A 329 7.56 23.07 6.52
N ALA A 330 7.02 21.87 6.72
CA ALA A 330 7.60 20.89 7.63
C ALA A 330 9.02 20.45 7.24
N GLN A 331 9.33 20.39 5.93
CA GLN A 331 10.66 20.09 5.44
C GLN A 331 11.67 21.17 5.86
N ILE A 332 11.31 22.44 5.70
CA ILE A 332 12.15 23.59 6.09
C ILE A 332 12.32 23.67 7.62
N GLU A 333 11.24 23.51 8.38
CA GLU A 333 11.28 23.64 9.85
C GLU A 333 11.99 22.45 10.53
N ALA A 334 11.89 21.24 9.99
CA ALA A 334 12.55 20.08 10.56
C ALA A 334 14.08 20.14 10.41
N GLU A 335 14.58 20.74 9.33
CA GLU A 335 16.03 21.00 9.13
C GLU A 335 16.59 21.97 10.17
N ALA A 336 15.78 22.92 10.63
CA ALA A 336 16.18 23.87 11.67
C ALA A 336 16.33 23.22 13.06
N TRP A 337 15.71 22.05 13.30
CA TRP A 337 15.80 21.31 14.57
C TRP A 337 17.10 20.49 14.71
N ASP A 338 17.92 20.40 13.65
CA ASP A 338 19.23 19.72 13.69
C ASP A 338 20.38 20.69 13.98
N VAL A 339 20.08 21.99 14.21
CA VAL A 339 21.06 23.05 14.49
C VAL A 339 21.05 23.49 15.97
N GLU A 340 20.11 22.96 16.78
CA GLU A 340 20.07 23.09 18.24
C GLU A 340 20.48 21.78 18.92
#